data_AF-X0WQS2-F1
#
_entry.id   AF-X0WQS2-F1
#
_cell.length_a   1.000
_cell.length_b   1.000
_cell.length_c   1.000
_cell.angle_alpha   90.00
_cell.angle_beta   90.00
_cell.angle_gamma   90.00
#
_symmetry.space_group_name_H-M   'P 1'
#
loop_
_entity.id
_entity.type
_entity.pdbx_description
1 polymer ?
#
loop_
_entity_poly.entity_id
_entity_poly.type
_entity_poly.pdbx_seq_one_letter_code
_entity_poly.pdbx_strand_id
1 'polypeptide(L)'
;HSHNDQGMAVAATELALLAGAQRVEGALFGHGERTGNVDLVTVACNLASRGVHTGLDLSNLEEVARNVERLTGMPIPPRQPYSGEYVFTAFAGSHQDAIRKGMNRLAESAQDYGVAWKVPYLHVDPADLGRQYRGLIRITSQSGKGGVAWVLERDYGIEAPKAMHPELGAAVQKFSDRVGREVTAAEVHEIFESQFLRPEGPYELLGYWPRPDDTDPTQIHGEVRILVNGEEKHVEADGNGPVSAFVNCMR
;
A
#
# COMPACT_ATOMS: atom_id res chain seq x y z
N HIS A 1 9.05 33.91 19.44
CA HIS A 1 10.00 32.97 20.04
C HIS A 1 9.24 32.14 21.06
N SER A 2 8.56 31.09 20.61
CA SER A 2 7.68 30.29 21.46
C SER A 2 8.36 28.97 21.79
N HIS A 3 8.38 28.57 23.06
CA HIS A 3 8.75 27.22 23.50
C HIS A 3 7.52 26.31 23.57
N ASN A 4 7.75 25.00 23.67
CA ASN A 4 6.71 23.98 23.51
C ASN A 4 6.30 23.27 24.81
N ASP A 5 6.43 23.91 25.97
CA ASP A 5 6.24 23.27 27.28
C ASP A 5 4.82 22.69 27.47
N GLN A 6 3.83 23.23 26.75
CA GLN A 6 2.45 22.77 26.75
C GLN A 6 2.01 22.11 25.43
N GLY A 7 2.95 21.82 24.52
CA GLY A 7 2.63 21.23 23.21
C GLY A 7 1.91 22.17 22.23
N MET A 8 1.93 23.48 22.48
CA MET A 8 1.17 24.50 21.73
C MET A 8 2.06 25.54 21.03
N ALA A 9 3.37 25.33 20.90
CA ALA A 9 4.28 26.34 20.34
C ALA A 9 3.88 26.79 18.92
N VAL A 10 3.46 25.85 18.07
CA VAL A 10 2.99 26.12 16.70
C VAL A 10 1.72 26.97 16.74
N ALA A 11 0.71 26.56 17.50
CA ALA A 11 -0.55 27.29 17.63
C ALA A 11 -0.35 28.72 18.16
N ALA A 12 0.45 28.88 19.22
CA ALA A 12 0.78 30.20 19.77
C ALA A 12 1.49 31.09 18.73
N THR A 13 2.37 30.50 17.91
CA THR A 13 3.09 31.22 16.86
C THR A 13 2.16 31.66 15.74
N GLU A 14 1.28 30.79 15.25
CA GLU A 14 0.31 31.12 14.20
C GLU A 14 -0.69 32.19 14.66
N LEU A 15 -1.19 32.09 15.90
CA LEU A 15 -2.06 33.12 16.48
C LEU A 15 -1.34 34.47 16.66
N ALA A 16 -0.06 34.46 17.03
CA ALA A 16 0.73 35.69 17.12
C ALA A 16 0.95 36.34 15.75
N LEU A 17 1.17 35.55 14.69
CA LEU A 17 1.24 36.05 13.31
C LEU A 17 -0.09 36.71 12.90
N LEU A 18 -1.22 36.08 13.21
CA LEU A 18 -2.55 36.67 12.96
C LEU A 18 -2.78 37.97 13.78
N ALA A 19 -2.20 38.06 14.98
CA ALA A 19 -2.23 39.27 15.81
C ALA A 19 -1.27 40.38 15.33
N GLY A 20 -0.52 40.16 14.23
CA GLY A 20 0.34 41.17 13.61
C GLY A 20 1.82 41.02 13.90
N ALA A 21 2.27 39.92 14.54
CA ALA A 21 3.69 39.63 14.63
C ALA A 21 4.28 39.45 13.23
N GLN A 22 5.48 39.99 13.00
CA GLN A 22 6.15 39.98 11.69
C GLN A 22 7.37 39.05 11.64
N ARG A 23 7.77 38.48 12.77
CA ARG A 23 8.96 37.65 12.88
C ARG A 23 8.73 36.48 13.83
N VAL A 24 9.11 35.30 13.37
CA VAL A 24 9.12 34.06 14.16
C VAL A 24 10.57 33.67 14.41
N GLU A 25 10.86 33.28 15.64
CA GLU A 25 12.11 32.59 16.00
C GLU A 25 11.74 31.19 16.47
N GLY A 26 12.48 30.20 15.98
CA GLY A 26 12.25 28.78 16.26
C GLY A 26 13.44 27.94 15.81
N ALA A 27 13.23 26.62 15.73
CA ALA A 27 14.23 25.68 15.24
C ALA A 27 13.62 24.68 14.27
N LEU A 28 14.45 24.08 13.41
CA LEU A 28 14.03 22.96 12.57
C LEU A 28 13.62 21.77 13.43
N PHE A 29 12.47 21.16 13.12
CA PHE A 29 11.91 20.00 13.81
C PHE A 29 11.68 20.21 15.32
N GLY A 30 11.56 21.47 15.75
CA GLY A 30 11.25 21.83 17.13
C GLY A 30 12.41 21.64 18.12
N HIS A 31 13.66 21.64 17.68
CA HIS A 31 14.81 21.61 18.58
C HIS A 31 14.85 22.78 19.58
N GLY A 32 15.43 22.57 20.76
CA GLY A 32 15.60 23.61 21.77
C GLY A 32 15.64 23.03 23.18
N GLU A 33 15.64 23.91 24.18
CA GLU A 33 15.62 23.48 25.58
C GLU A 33 14.30 22.77 25.95
N ARG A 34 14.39 21.78 26.85
CA ARG A 34 13.26 21.01 27.41
C ARG A 34 12.39 20.36 26.32
N THR A 35 11.27 20.99 26.00
CA THR A 35 10.27 20.56 25.03
C THR A 35 10.51 21.13 23.63
N GLY A 36 11.51 22.00 23.49
CA GLY A 36 11.91 22.58 22.22
C GLY A 36 11.36 23.98 21.96
N ASN A 37 11.86 24.59 20.88
CA ASN A 37 11.27 25.78 20.29
C ASN A 37 10.12 25.40 19.36
N VAL A 38 9.39 26.39 18.86
CA VAL A 38 8.47 26.18 17.74
C VAL A 38 9.19 25.54 16.55
N ASP A 39 8.56 24.52 15.96
CA ASP A 39 9.05 23.84 14.77
C ASP A 39 8.83 24.71 13.52
N LEU A 40 9.93 25.23 12.98
CA LEU A 40 9.92 26.07 11.78
C LEU A 40 9.47 25.31 10.54
N VAL A 41 9.72 24.00 10.45
CA VAL A 41 9.24 23.19 9.31
C VAL A 41 7.72 23.12 9.35
N THR A 42 7.15 22.80 10.51
CA THR A 42 5.69 22.74 10.68
C THR A 42 5.02 24.08 10.37
N VAL A 43 5.52 25.18 10.93
CA VAL A 43 4.95 26.52 10.67
C VAL A 43 5.06 26.88 9.19
N ALA A 44 6.22 26.63 8.57
CA ALA A 44 6.43 26.97 7.17
C ALA A 44 5.52 26.18 6.23
N CYS A 45 5.39 24.87 6.44
CA CYS A 45 4.51 24.02 5.64
C CYS A 45 3.02 24.32 5.91
N ASN A 46 2.63 24.66 7.15
CA ASN A 46 1.27 25.09 7.46
C ASN A 46 0.88 26.33 6.65
N LEU A 47 1.76 27.34 6.60
CA LEU A 47 1.56 28.55 5.80
C LEU A 47 1.54 28.23 4.29
N ALA A 48 2.52 27.48 3.80
CA ALA A 48 2.63 27.13 2.38
C ALA A 48 1.40 26.34 1.89
N SER A 49 0.91 25.39 2.69
CA SER A 49 -0.30 24.60 2.36
C SER A 49 -1.60 25.42 2.32
N ARG A 50 -1.58 26.69 2.77
CA ARG A 50 -2.64 27.68 2.64
C ARG A 50 -2.33 28.77 1.60
N GLY A 51 -1.27 28.59 0.80
CA GLY A 51 -0.86 29.54 -0.24
C GLY A 51 -0.05 30.73 0.26
N VAL A 52 0.45 30.71 1.50
CA VAL A 52 1.30 31.77 2.04
C VAL A 52 2.76 31.42 1.81
N HIS A 53 3.44 32.21 0.97
CA HIS A 53 4.85 32.00 0.66
C HIS A 53 5.75 32.46 1.82
N THR A 54 6.64 31.58 2.28
CA THR A 54 7.53 31.84 3.43
C THR A 54 8.96 32.18 3.03
N GLY A 55 9.34 31.94 1.77
CA GLY A 55 10.72 32.09 1.30
C GLY A 55 11.66 30.95 1.69
N LEU A 56 11.16 29.93 2.39
CA LEU A 56 11.92 28.73 2.74
C LEU A 56 11.75 27.66 1.67
N ASP A 57 12.85 27.08 1.21
CA ASP A 57 12.85 25.93 0.33
C ASP A 57 12.84 24.64 1.16
N LEU A 58 11.73 23.90 1.09
CA LEU A 58 11.53 22.61 1.75
C LEU A 58 11.24 21.51 0.73
N SER A 59 11.57 21.72 -0.55
CA SER A 59 11.35 20.76 -1.63
C SER A 59 12.13 19.45 -1.49
N ASN A 60 13.17 19.42 -0.66
CA ASN A 60 13.88 18.21 -0.25
C ASN A 60 13.93 18.10 1.28
N LEU A 61 12.76 17.91 1.90
CA LEU A 61 12.64 17.89 3.35
C LEU A 61 13.41 16.72 3.98
N GLU A 62 13.58 15.60 3.26
CA GLU A 62 14.35 14.46 3.74
C GLU A 62 15.85 14.78 3.89
N GLU A 63 16.42 15.60 3.00
CA GLU A 63 17.80 16.04 3.13
C GLU A 63 17.99 16.97 4.33
N VAL A 64 17.05 17.90 4.55
CA VAL A 64 17.04 18.77 5.73
C VAL A 64 16.97 17.93 7.01
N ALA A 65 16.05 16.97 7.05
CA ALA A 65 15.89 16.02 8.15
C ALA A 65 17.19 15.26 8.46
N ARG A 66 17.77 14.59 7.45
CA ARG A 66 19.04 13.86 7.60
C ARG A 66 20.16 14.74 8.11
N ASN A 67 20.26 15.98 7.62
CA ASN A 67 21.29 16.91 8.06
C ASN A 67 21.09 17.32 9.52
N VAL A 68 19.86 17.61 9.95
CA VAL A 68 19.59 17.95 11.35
C VAL A 68 19.88 16.76 12.25
N GLU A 69 19.37 15.56 11.96
CA GLU A 69 19.64 14.36 12.76
C GLU A 69 21.14 14.06 12.86
N ARG A 70 21.88 14.20 11.75
CA ARG A 70 23.34 14.01 11.74
C ARG A 70 24.08 15.04 12.60
N LEU A 71 23.63 16.30 12.61
CA LEU A 71 24.30 17.39 13.33
C LEU A 71 23.93 17.42 14.81
N THR A 72 22.72 17.00 15.17
CA THR A 72 22.22 17.05 16.56
C THR A 72 22.35 15.70 17.27
N GLY A 73 22.46 14.59 16.53
CA GLY A 73 22.41 13.23 17.07
C GLY A 73 21.04 12.83 17.61
N MET A 74 20.00 13.63 17.35
CA MET A 74 18.66 13.42 17.86
C MET A 74 17.74 13.04 16.69
N PRO A 75 17.01 11.92 16.78
CA PRO A 75 16.12 11.49 15.72
C PRO A 75 14.85 12.34 15.68
N ILE A 76 14.30 12.52 14.49
CA ILE A 76 12.99 13.15 14.28
C ILE A 76 11.91 12.12 14.64
N PRO A 77 10.91 12.47 15.48
CA PRO A 77 9.83 11.56 15.82
C PRO A 77 9.09 11.04 14.57
N PRO A 78 8.71 9.75 14.50
CA PRO A 78 8.03 9.19 13.32
C PRO A 78 6.69 9.83 12.95
N ARG A 79 6.10 10.61 13.87
CA ARG A 79 4.85 11.34 13.69
C ARG A 79 5.02 12.86 13.69
N GLN A 80 6.25 13.36 13.62
CA GLN A 80 6.50 14.79 13.48
C GLN A 80 5.81 15.30 12.21
N PRO A 81 4.99 16.36 12.26
CA PRO A 81 4.30 16.86 11.07
C PRO A 81 5.25 17.07 9.88
N TYR A 82 4.79 16.72 8.68
CA TYR A 82 5.50 16.79 7.38
C TYR A 82 6.75 15.90 7.22
N SER A 83 7.53 15.70 8.27
CA SER A 83 8.87 15.08 8.23
C SER A 83 8.94 13.68 8.81
N GLY A 84 8.04 13.33 9.73
CA GLY A 84 7.98 12.02 10.34
C GLY A 84 7.76 10.90 9.32
N GLU A 85 8.26 9.72 9.61
CA GLU A 85 8.18 8.53 8.74
C GLU A 85 6.73 8.16 8.34
N TYR A 86 5.76 8.37 9.24
CA TYR A 86 4.39 7.87 9.05
C TYR A 86 3.41 8.92 8.50
N VAL A 87 3.82 10.16 8.29
CA VAL A 87 2.88 11.26 8.01
C VAL A 87 2.26 11.22 6.62
N PHE A 88 2.88 10.52 5.67
CA PHE A 88 2.36 10.28 4.32
C PHE A 88 2.06 8.80 4.08
N THR A 89 1.75 8.06 5.15
CA THR A 89 1.50 6.63 5.12
C THR A 89 0.03 6.33 5.46
N ALA A 90 -0.64 5.55 4.62
CA ALA A 90 -1.99 5.07 4.88
C ALA A 90 -1.99 3.56 5.15
N PHE A 91 -2.35 3.18 6.38
CA PHE A 91 -2.37 1.78 6.81
C PHE A 91 -3.70 1.06 6.51
N ALA A 92 -4.81 1.80 6.45
CA ALA A 92 -6.13 1.24 6.24
C ALA A 92 -6.46 1.14 4.74
N GLY A 93 -6.90 -0.03 4.26
CA GLY A 93 -7.26 -0.24 2.85
C GLY A 93 -8.35 0.72 2.34
N SER A 94 -9.30 1.11 3.20
CA SER A 94 -10.31 2.13 2.85
C SER A 94 -9.70 3.52 2.61
N HIS A 95 -8.69 3.92 3.39
CA HIS A 95 -7.96 5.16 3.17
C HIS A 95 -7.14 5.10 1.89
N GLN A 96 -6.49 3.96 1.62
CA GLN A 96 -5.72 3.73 0.39
C GLN A 96 -6.61 3.82 -0.85
N ASP A 97 -7.81 3.21 -0.83
CA ASP A 97 -8.77 3.30 -1.93
C ASP A 97 -9.24 4.75 -2.16
N ALA A 98 -9.54 5.48 -1.10
CA ALA A 98 -9.94 6.89 -1.21
C ALA A 98 -8.80 7.79 -1.72
N ILE A 99 -7.56 7.58 -1.26
CA ILE A 99 -6.38 8.26 -1.76
C ILE A 99 -6.22 7.98 -3.25
N ARG A 100 -6.25 6.71 -3.67
CA ARG A 100 -6.16 6.31 -5.08
C ARG A 100 -7.22 7.00 -5.95
N LYS A 101 -8.48 7.01 -5.50
CA LYS A 101 -9.57 7.70 -6.20
C LYS A 101 -9.32 9.20 -6.32
N GLY A 102 -8.81 9.84 -5.27
CA GLY A 102 -8.43 11.25 -5.28
C GLY A 102 -7.30 11.52 -6.27
N MET A 103 -6.22 10.74 -6.21
CA MET A 103 -5.07 10.84 -7.11
C MET A 103 -5.49 10.69 -8.59
N ASN A 104 -6.36 9.72 -8.91
CA ASN A 104 -6.85 9.50 -10.28
C ASN A 104 -7.75 10.62 -10.80
N ARG A 105 -8.27 11.48 -9.93
CA ARG A 105 -9.18 12.59 -10.27
C ARG A 105 -8.56 13.96 -10.01
N LEU A 106 -7.23 14.08 -9.96
CA LEU A 106 -6.56 15.36 -9.74
C LEU A 106 -6.93 16.40 -10.82
N ALA A 107 -6.99 15.99 -12.10
CA ALA A 107 -7.37 16.89 -13.20
C ALA A 107 -8.80 17.42 -13.08
N GLU A 108 -9.76 16.54 -12.74
CA GLU A 108 -11.16 16.91 -12.48
C GLU A 108 -11.25 17.81 -11.24
N SER A 109 -10.54 17.46 -10.17
CA SER A 109 -10.54 18.22 -8.92
C SER A 109 -10.00 19.63 -9.08
N ALA A 110 -9.01 19.82 -9.95
CA ALA A 110 -8.49 21.14 -10.29
C ALA A 110 -9.54 22.01 -10.98
N GLN A 111 -10.39 21.42 -11.83
CA GLN A 111 -11.49 22.12 -12.48
C GLN A 111 -12.64 22.43 -11.50
N ASP A 112 -13.02 21.44 -10.69
CA ASP A 112 -14.18 21.53 -9.78
C ASP A 112 -13.92 22.44 -8.57
N TYR A 113 -12.71 22.40 -8.02
CA TYR A 113 -12.38 23.07 -6.75
C TYR A 113 -11.36 24.20 -6.90
N GLY A 114 -10.79 24.40 -8.08
CA GLY A 114 -9.78 25.45 -8.31
C GLY A 114 -8.48 25.25 -7.53
N VAL A 115 -8.18 24.02 -7.08
CA VAL A 115 -6.96 23.68 -6.34
C VAL A 115 -6.23 22.53 -7.01
N ALA A 116 -4.90 22.62 -7.10
CA ALA A 116 -4.09 21.59 -7.75
C ALA A 116 -4.08 20.26 -6.97
N TRP A 117 -4.20 20.32 -5.65
CA TRP A 117 -4.19 19.15 -4.78
C TRP A 117 -5.51 18.96 -4.03
N LYS A 118 -6.16 17.82 -4.25
CA LYS A 118 -7.42 17.45 -3.58
C LYS A 118 -7.50 15.94 -3.37
N VAL A 119 -6.68 15.43 -2.46
CA VAL A 119 -6.61 14.00 -2.17
C VAL A 119 -7.10 13.73 -0.76
N PRO A 120 -8.08 12.83 -0.55
CA PRO A 120 -8.53 12.47 0.80
C PRO A 120 -7.36 12.01 1.67
N TYR A 121 -7.37 12.38 2.95
CA TYR A 121 -6.36 12.00 3.96
C TYR A 121 -4.93 12.53 3.76
N LEU A 122 -4.58 13.07 2.59
CA LEU A 122 -3.30 13.72 2.33
C LEU A 122 -3.50 15.24 2.20
N HIS A 123 -3.12 15.97 3.24
CA HIS A 123 -3.33 17.42 3.34
C HIS A 123 -2.45 18.26 2.38
N VAL A 124 -1.36 17.71 1.87
CA VAL A 124 -0.45 18.28 0.85
C VAL A 124 0.03 17.16 -0.08
N ASP A 125 0.54 17.51 -1.26
CA ASP A 125 1.25 16.57 -2.11
C ASP A 125 2.60 16.24 -1.44
N PRO A 126 2.89 14.97 -1.10
CA PRO A 126 4.20 14.60 -0.57
C PRO A 126 5.35 14.98 -1.51
N ALA A 127 5.12 15.02 -2.83
CA ALA A 127 6.13 15.35 -3.82
C ALA A 127 6.63 16.80 -3.69
N ASP A 128 5.78 17.73 -3.25
CA ASP A 128 6.15 19.14 -3.00
C ASP A 128 7.22 19.27 -1.89
N LEU A 129 7.40 18.23 -1.08
CA LEU A 129 8.38 18.15 0.01
C LEU A 129 9.51 17.17 -0.29
N GLY A 130 9.58 16.64 -1.51
CA GLY A 130 10.55 15.61 -1.90
C GLY A 130 10.28 14.25 -1.26
N ARG A 131 9.03 14.01 -0.87
CA ARG A 131 8.57 12.78 -0.23
C ARG A 131 7.60 12.04 -1.14
N GLN A 132 7.21 10.85 -0.71
CA GLN A 132 6.28 10.01 -1.46
C GLN A 132 5.19 9.49 -0.54
N TYR A 133 3.97 9.41 -1.08
CA TYR A 133 2.91 8.65 -0.45
C TYR A 133 3.31 7.17 -0.39
N ARG A 134 3.23 6.58 0.80
CA ARG A 134 3.48 5.15 1.01
C ARG A 134 2.16 4.44 1.34
N GLY A 135 1.63 3.73 0.37
CA GLY A 135 0.59 2.73 0.58
C GLY A 135 1.19 1.49 1.25
N LEU A 136 1.50 1.58 2.54
CA LEU A 136 1.85 0.41 3.34
C LEU A 136 0.57 -0.38 3.55
N ILE A 137 0.38 -1.39 2.70
CA ILE A 137 -0.63 -2.42 2.91
C ILE A 137 -0.12 -3.24 4.10
N ARG A 138 -0.46 -2.78 5.30
CA ARG A 138 -0.38 -3.64 6.46
C ARG A 138 -1.45 -4.69 6.26
N ILE A 139 -1.06 -5.90 5.87
CA ILE A 139 -1.94 -7.06 6.07
C ILE A 139 -1.74 -7.45 7.53
N THR A 140 -2.59 -6.89 8.38
CA THR A 140 -2.77 -7.33 9.76
C THR A 140 -3.98 -8.24 9.79
N SER A 141 -4.27 -8.77 10.98
CA SER A 141 -5.43 -9.62 11.21
C SER A 141 -6.81 -8.99 10.94
N GLN A 142 -6.83 -7.72 10.52
CA GLN A 142 -8.02 -6.95 10.21
C GLN A 142 -8.06 -6.41 8.77
N SER A 143 -7.08 -6.77 7.94
CA SER A 143 -6.99 -6.22 6.59
C SER A 143 -8.04 -6.85 5.69
N GLY A 144 -8.87 -5.99 5.09
CA GLY A 144 -10.03 -6.43 4.31
C GLY A 144 -9.66 -7.28 3.09
N LYS A 145 -10.58 -8.15 2.68
CA LYS A 145 -10.43 -9.14 1.58
C LYS A 145 -9.88 -8.56 0.27
N GLY A 146 -10.20 -7.30 -0.04
CA GLY A 146 -9.72 -6.62 -1.25
C GLY A 146 -8.27 -6.13 -1.19
N GLY A 147 -7.69 -5.98 0.01
CA GLY A 147 -6.32 -5.50 0.18
C GLY A 147 -5.29 -6.51 -0.33
N VAL A 148 -5.53 -7.80 -0.10
CA VAL A 148 -4.61 -8.88 -0.50
C VAL A 148 -4.55 -9.05 -2.01
N ALA A 149 -5.70 -9.07 -2.69
CA ALA A 149 -5.76 -9.17 -4.14
C ALA A 149 -5.08 -7.97 -4.83
N TRP A 150 -5.19 -6.78 -4.26
CA TRP A 150 -4.53 -5.59 -4.81
C TRP A 150 -3.00 -5.64 -4.71
N VAL A 151 -2.44 -6.30 -3.68
CA VAL A 151 -0.98 -6.54 -3.59
C VAL A 151 -0.50 -7.35 -4.80
N LEU A 152 -1.20 -8.44 -5.11
CA LEU A 152 -0.86 -9.33 -6.23
C LEU A 152 -0.97 -8.61 -7.57
N GLU A 153 -2.03 -7.83 -7.77
CA GLU A 153 -2.22 -7.04 -8.99
C GLU A 153 -1.11 -6.00 -9.17
N ARG A 154 -0.82 -5.22 -8.13
CA ARG A 154 0.15 -4.11 -8.20
C ARG A 154 1.60 -4.60 -8.33
N ASP A 155 2.01 -5.55 -7.49
CA ASP A 155 3.42 -5.92 -7.36
C ASP A 155 3.81 -7.09 -8.28
N TYR A 156 2.83 -7.90 -8.71
CA TYR A 156 3.07 -9.10 -9.52
C TYR A 156 2.25 -9.14 -10.82
N GLY A 157 1.35 -8.18 -11.07
CA GLY A 157 0.49 -8.17 -12.27
C GLY A 157 -0.56 -9.29 -12.27
N ILE A 158 -0.88 -9.87 -11.11
CA ILE A 158 -1.81 -10.99 -10.99
C ILE A 158 -3.19 -10.48 -10.60
N GLU A 159 -4.12 -10.50 -11.56
CA GLU A 159 -5.53 -10.18 -11.33
C GLU A 159 -6.30 -11.42 -10.87
N ALA A 160 -6.34 -11.65 -9.55
CA ALA A 160 -7.13 -12.75 -9.01
C ALA A 160 -8.64 -12.50 -9.20
N PRO A 161 -9.41 -13.44 -9.78
CA PRO A 161 -10.87 -13.37 -9.86
C PRO A 161 -11.53 -13.10 -8.50
N LYS A 162 -12.61 -12.31 -8.48
CA LYS A 162 -13.36 -11.97 -7.24
C LYS A 162 -13.79 -13.18 -6.42
N ALA A 163 -14.06 -14.31 -7.08
CA ALA A 163 -14.42 -15.57 -6.42
C ALA A 163 -13.29 -16.14 -5.55
N MET A 164 -12.02 -15.85 -5.88
CA MET A 164 -10.84 -16.32 -5.12
C MET A 164 -10.50 -15.42 -3.93
N HIS A 165 -10.99 -14.18 -3.89
CA HIS A 165 -10.62 -13.21 -2.85
C HIS A 165 -10.94 -13.68 -1.42
N PRO A 166 -12.07 -14.34 -1.13
CA PRO A 166 -12.35 -14.83 0.22
C PRO A 166 -11.33 -15.87 0.70
N GLU A 167 -10.95 -16.80 -0.17
CA GLU A 167 -10.02 -17.90 0.15
C GLU A 167 -8.59 -17.40 0.31
N LEU A 168 -8.13 -16.57 -0.64
CA LEU A 168 -6.83 -15.90 -0.55
C LEU A 168 -6.73 -15.04 0.71
N GLY A 169 -7.76 -14.25 0.99
CA GLY A 169 -7.82 -13.42 2.19
C GLY A 169 -7.73 -14.25 3.48
N ALA A 170 -8.43 -15.38 3.55
CA ALA A 170 -8.37 -16.29 4.70
C ALA A 170 -6.98 -16.93 4.87
N ALA A 171 -6.31 -17.31 3.79
CA ALA A 171 -4.98 -17.89 3.83
C ALA A 171 -3.94 -16.89 4.36
N VAL A 172 -3.94 -15.65 3.85
CA VAL A 172 -3.02 -14.60 4.32
C VAL A 172 -3.33 -14.18 5.75
N GLN A 173 -4.61 -14.11 6.12
CA GLN A 173 -5.05 -13.86 7.49
C GLN A 173 -4.47 -14.89 8.47
N LYS A 174 -4.61 -16.18 8.16
CA LYS A 174 -4.06 -17.28 8.97
C LYS A 174 -2.54 -17.19 9.10
N PHE A 175 -1.84 -16.80 8.04
CA PHE A 175 -0.40 -16.59 8.07
C PHE A 175 -0.03 -15.40 8.97
N SER A 176 -0.72 -14.26 8.82
CA SER A 176 -0.53 -13.06 9.63
C SER A 176 -0.69 -13.34 11.12
N ASP A 177 -1.75 -14.06 11.50
CA ASP A 177 -2.02 -14.42 12.91
C ASP A 177 -0.90 -15.29 13.50
N ARG A 178 -0.33 -16.20 12.69
CA ARG A 178 0.76 -17.08 13.11
C ARG A 178 2.07 -16.33 13.34
N VAL A 179 2.44 -15.41 12.45
CA VAL A 179 3.74 -14.72 12.53
C VAL A 179 3.71 -13.51 13.47
N GLY A 180 2.52 -13.01 13.84
CA GLY A 180 2.36 -11.88 14.77
C GLY A 180 3.01 -10.58 14.28
N ARG A 181 3.32 -10.50 12.99
CA ARG A 181 3.95 -9.35 12.33
C ARG A 181 3.27 -9.08 11.00
N GLU A 182 3.67 -7.97 10.39
CA GLU A 182 3.23 -7.61 9.05
C GLU A 182 3.66 -8.67 8.02
N VAL A 183 2.75 -8.96 7.08
CA VAL A 183 3.00 -9.83 5.93
C VAL A 183 3.45 -8.98 4.75
N THR A 184 4.59 -9.35 4.17
CA THR A 184 5.18 -8.67 3.01
C THR A 184 4.50 -9.07 1.71
N ALA A 185 4.68 -8.27 0.64
CA ALA A 185 4.15 -8.61 -0.68
C ALA A 185 4.68 -9.95 -1.21
N ALA A 186 5.95 -10.27 -0.93
CA ALA A 186 6.55 -11.56 -1.28
C ALA A 186 5.88 -12.73 -0.58
N GLU A 187 5.55 -12.59 0.71
CA GLU A 187 4.83 -13.62 1.45
C GLU A 187 3.39 -13.78 0.96
N VAL A 188 2.72 -12.69 0.57
CA VAL A 188 1.40 -12.77 -0.08
C VAL A 188 1.47 -13.58 -1.38
N HIS A 189 2.49 -13.32 -2.20
CA HIS A 189 2.71 -14.05 -3.43
C HIS A 189 3.00 -15.53 -3.19
N GLU A 190 3.87 -15.85 -2.22
CA GLU A 190 4.15 -17.24 -1.83
C GLU A 190 2.90 -17.98 -1.32
N ILE A 191 2.08 -17.31 -0.51
CA ILE A 191 0.81 -17.87 -0.05
C ILE A 191 -0.12 -18.13 -1.24
N PHE A 192 -0.22 -17.19 -2.18
CA PHE A 192 -1.01 -17.39 -3.40
C PHE A 192 -0.49 -18.59 -4.22
N GLU A 193 0.81 -18.71 -4.44
CA GLU A 193 1.39 -19.85 -5.15
C GLU A 193 1.07 -21.18 -4.45
N SER A 194 1.28 -21.24 -3.14
CA SER A 194 1.03 -22.46 -2.34
C SER A 194 -0.44 -22.90 -2.32
N GLN A 195 -1.37 -21.94 -2.37
CA GLN A 195 -2.81 -22.24 -2.31
C GLN A 195 -3.39 -22.60 -3.68
N PHE A 196 -2.95 -21.92 -4.75
CA PHE A 196 -3.65 -21.97 -6.04
C PHE A 196 -2.81 -22.55 -7.18
N LEU A 197 -1.48 -22.50 -7.10
CA LEU A 197 -0.59 -23.01 -8.16
C LEU A 197 0.09 -24.33 -7.80
N ARG A 198 0.38 -24.54 -6.51
CA ARG A 198 1.04 -25.74 -5.98
C ARG A 198 0.32 -26.25 -4.72
N PRO A 199 -1.00 -26.54 -4.81
CA PRO A 199 -1.74 -27.03 -3.66
C PRO A 199 -1.19 -28.37 -3.19
N GLU A 200 -0.99 -28.52 -1.88
CA GLU A 200 -0.76 -29.82 -1.28
C GLU A 200 -2.05 -30.64 -1.29
N GLY A 201 -1.95 -31.94 -1.57
CA GLY A 201 -3.12 -32.81 -1.58
C GLY A 201 -2.85 -34.21 -2.10
N PRO A 202 -3.90 -35.05 -2.16
CA PRO A 202 -3.78 -36.41 -2.64
C PRO A 202 -3.65 -36.49 -4.17
N TYR A 203 -3.83 -35.37 -4.89
CA TYR A 203 -3.84 -35.31 -6.34
C TYR A 203 -2.64 -34.54 -6.87
N GLU A 204 -1.89 -35.14 -7.79
CA GLU A 204 -0.81 -34.47 -8.52
C GLU A 204 -0.93 -34.78 -10.01
N LEU A 205 -1.08 -33.72 -10.82
CA LEU A 205 -1.19 -33.87 -12.27
C LEU A 205 0.20 -34.11 -12.89
N LEU A 206 0.43 -35.31 -13.40
CA LEU A 206 1.68 -35.67 -14.09
C LEU A 206 1.70 -35.18 -15.53
N GLY A 207 0.54 -35.19 -16.20
CA GLY A 207 0.42 -34.72 -17.57
C GLY A 207 -1.00 -34.78 -18.10
N TYR A 208 -1.27 -33.90 -19.07
CA TYR A 208 -2.53 -33.84 -19.80
C TYR A 208 -2.24 -33.67 -21.29
N TRP A 209 -2.76 -34.58 -22.12
CA TRP A 209 -2.60 -34.57 -23.57
C TRP A 209 -3.97 -34.50 -24.26
N PRO A 210 -4.52 -33.29 -24.46
CA PRO A 210 -5.70 -33.10 -25.29
C PRO A 210 -5.38 -33.31 -26.77
N ARG A 211 -6.18 -34.10 -27.48
CA ARG A 211 -6.10 -34.27 -28.93
C ARG A 211 -7.47 -34.10 -29.56
N PRO A 212 -7.62 -33.30 -30.63
CA PRO A 212 -8.86 -33.27 -31.40
C PRO A 212 -9.18 -34.65 -31.96
N ASP A 213 -10.46 -34.99 -32.03
CA ASP A 213 -10.93 -36.17 -32.78
C ASP A 213 -10.63 -35.99 -34.28
N ASP A 214 -10.22 -37.07 -34.94
CA ASP A 214 -9.79 -37.06 -36.35
C ASP A 214 -10.96 -36.75 -37.32
N THR A 215 -12.20 -36.96 -36.87
CA THR A 215 -13.43 -36.82 -37.65
C THR A 215 -14.28 -35.61 -37.24
N ASP A 216 -14.23 -35.21 -35.96
CA ASP A 216 -14.91 -34.04 -35.44
C ASP A 216 -13.98 -33.20 -34.53
N PRO A 217 -13.34 -32.14 -35.06
CA PRO A 217 -12.41 -31.32 -34.28
C PRO A 217 -13.07 -30.52 -33.14
N THR A 218 -14.40 -30.55 -33.02
CA THR A 218 -15.10 -29.99 -31.85
C THR A 218 -15.11 -30.93 -30.65
N GLN A 219 -14.77 -32.21 -30.86
CA GLN A 219 -14.48 -33.18 -29.80
C GLN A 219 -12.98 -33.24 -29.53
N ILE A 220 -12.64 -33.32 -28.24
CA ILE A 220 -11.29 -33.47 -27.74
C ILE A 220 -11.23 -34.76 -26.93
N HIS A 221 -10.35 -35.68 -27.33
CA HIS A 221 -9.91 -36.81 -26.53
C HIS A 221 -8.88 -36.32 -25.52
N GLY A 222 -9.19 -36.46 -24.23
CA GLY A 222 -8.27 -36.12 -23.15
C GLY A 222 -7.60 -37.37 -22.60
N GLU A 223 -6.26 -37.40 -22.60
CA GLU A 223 -5.47 -38.38 -21.85
C GLU A 223 -4.87 -37.68 -20.62
N VAL A 224 -5.20 -38.15 -19.41
CA VAL A 224 -4.69 -37.60 -18.14
C VAL A 224 -3.91 -38.67 -17.40
N ARG A 225 -2.70 -38.29 -16.96
CA ARG A 225 -1.94 -39.04 -15.96
C ARG A 225 -1.91 -38.24 -14.67
N ILE A 226 -2.33 -38.88 -13.59
CA ILE A 226 -2.47 -38.25 -12.29
C ILE A 226 -2.01 -39.22 -11.20
N LEU A 227 -1.26 -38.73 -10.22
CA LEU A 227 -1.02 -39.46 -8.98
C LEU A 227 -2.20 -39.22 -8.04
N VAL A 228 -2.75 -40.31 -7.52
CA VAL A 228 -3.74 -40.29 -6.44
C VAL A 228 -3.15 -41.03 -5.25
N ASN A 229 -2.82 -40.30 -4.18
CA ASN A 229 -2.12 -40.84 -3.00
C ASN A 229 -0.81 -41.58 -3.35
N GLY A 230 -0.08 -41.08 -4.35
CA GLY A 230 1.18 -41.67 -4.82
C GLY A 230 1.03 -42.86 -5.78
N GLU A 231 -0.20 -43.28 -6.10
CA GLU A 231 -0.45 -44.29 -7.14
C GLU A 231 -0.78 -43.59 -8.47
N GLU A 232 -0.03 -43.94 -9.52
CA GLU A 232 -0.27 -43.39 -10.86
C GLU A 232 -1.56 -44.00 -11.44
N LYS A 233 -2.45 -43.11 -11.86
CA LYS A 233 -3.67 -43.44 -12.59
C LYS A 233 -3.63 -42.83 -13.97
N HIS A 234 -4.11 -43.62 -14.91
CA HIS A 234 -4.29 -43.22 -16.29
C HIS A 234 -5.79 -43.19 -16.59
N VAL A 235 -6.29 -42.03 -17.04
CA VAL A 235 -7.69 -41.82 -17.35
C VAL A 235 -7.82 -41.15 -18.71
N GLU A 236 -8.77 -41.64 -19.51
CA GLU A 236 -9.11 -41.09 -20.80
C GLU A 236 -10.60 -40.71 -20.81
N ALA A 237 -10.91 -39.51 -21.30
CA ALA A 237 -12.29 -39.09 -21.50
C ALA A 237 -12.39 -37.99 -22.56
N ASP A 238 -13.54 -37.96 -23.23
CA ASP A 238 -13.81 -37.00 -24.29
C ASP A 238 -14.58 -35.78 -23.76
N GLY A 239 -14.47 -34.66 -24.46
CA GLY A 239 -15.25 -33.47 -24.19
C GLY A 239 -15.32 -32.54 -25.39
N ASN A 240 -16.22 -31.55 -25.33
CA ASN A 240 -16.38 -30.54 -26.37
C ASN A 240 -15.30 -29.44 -26.35
N GLY A 241 -14.13 -29.74 -25.79
CA GLY A 241 -13.02 -28.81 -25.58
C GLY A 241 -12.04 -29.33 -24.53
N PRO A 242 -10.81 -28.79 -24.45
CA PRO A 242 -9.77 -29.33 -23.56
C PRO A 242 -10.16 -29.29 -22.08
N VAL A 243 -10.75 -28.18 -21.61
CA VAL A 243 -11.20 -28.10 -20.21
C VAL A 243 -12.30 -29.13 -19.91
N SER A 244 -13.23 -29.33 -20.85
CA SER A 244 -14.34 -30.28 -20.71
C SER A 244 -13.85 -31.73 -20.66
N ALA A 245 -12.94 -32.09 -21.56
CA ALA A 245 -12.30 -33.41 -21.60
C ALA A 245 -11.52 -33.69 -20.30
N PHE A 246 -10.74 -32.72 -19.82
CA PHE A 246 -10.04 -32.82 -18.54
C PHE A 246 -11.02 -33.02 -17.37
N VAL A 247 -12.09 -32.23 -17.29
CA VAL A 247 -13.11 -32.36 -16.23
C VAL A 247 -13.78 -33.74 -16.28
N ASN A 248 -14.05 -34.29 -17.46
CA ASN A 248 -14.61 -35.62 -17.60
C ASN A 248 -13.62 -36.72 -17.18
N CYS A 249 -12.32 -36.55 -17.39
CA CYS A 249 -11.29 -37.46 -16.87
C CYS A 249 -11.25 -37.47 -15.32
N MET A 250 -11.66 -36.38 -14.69
CA MET A 250 -11.60 -36.21 -13.23
C MET A 250 -12.89 -36.66 -12.50
N ARG A 251 -13.93 -37.07 -13.24
CA ARG A 251 -15.22 -37.54 -12.68
C ARG A 251 -15.23 -39.04 -12.49
#